data_AF-A0A212JYK4-F1
#
_entry.id   AF-A0A212JYK4-F1
#
_cell.length_a   1.000
_cell.length_b   1.000
_cell.length_c   1.000
_cell.angle_alpha   90.00
_cell.angle_beta   90.00
_cell.angle_gamma   90.00
#
_symmetry.space_group_name_H-M   'P 1'
#
loop_
_entity.id
_entity.type
_entity.pdbx_description
1 polymer ?
#
loop_
_entity_poly.entity_id
_entity_poly.type
_entity_poly.pdbx_seq_one_letter_code
_entity_poly.pdbx_strand_id
1 'polypeptide(L)'
;MEFLHITIDFDQSHLFFPRIVGWVLAGLFAVALAVRRREIACALGGLRAACGAARARFDFARFGGTVVLLVVYIVAMDRLSDVWPNTGLSFLVCSIAFMAALSCLYLRERPPRKLAVAALLAAAAPLMVWYALAKLFFLTLP
;
A
#
# COMPACT_ATOMS: atom_id res chain seq x y z
N MET A 1 38.54 -30.79 14.60
CA MET A 1 38.13 -29.78 13.60
C MET A 1 36.63 -29.54 13.74
N GLU A 2 36.19 -28.99 14.88
CA GLU A 2 34.75 -28.74 15.16
C GLU A 2 34.33 -27.30 14.84
N PHE A 3 35.26 -26.43 14.42
CA PHE A 3 35.02 -25.01 14.12
C PHE A 3 34.31 -24.73 12.77
N LEU A 4 33.93 -25.77 12.02
CA LEU A 4 33.25 -25.65 10.72
C LEU A 4 31.82 -26.22 10.73
N HIS A 5 31.30 -26.60 11.89
CA HIS A 5 29.90 -27.02 12.01
C HIS A 5 29.00 -25.79 12.22
N ILE A 6 28.84 -25.00 11.16
CA ILE A 6 27.87 -23.89 11.13
C ILE A 6 26.50 -24.51 10.85
N THR A 7 25.77 -24.86 11.91
CA THR A 7 24.37 -25.24 11.82
C THR A 7 23.55 -23.97 11.57
N ILE A 8 23.26 -23.69 10.30
CA ILE A 8 22.36 -22.60 9.93
C ILE A 8 20.95 -23.08 10.27
N ASP A 9 20.35 -22.44 11.28
CA ASP A 9 18.94 -22.61 11.59
C ASP A 9 18.12 -21.96 10.47
N PHE A 10 17.68 -22.77 9.51
CA PHE A 10 16.92 -22.33 8.34
C PHE A 10 15.60 -21.64 8.73
N ASP A 11 15.08 -21.90 9.93
CA ASP A 11 13.88 -21.25 10.45
C ASP A 11 14.14 -19.75 10.69
N GLN A 12 15.34 -19.35 11.14
CA GLN A 12 15.69 -17.93 11.35
C GLN A 12 16.18 -17.22 10.08
N SER A 13 16.47 -17.97 9.00
CA SER A 13 17.10 -17.41 7.79
C SER A 13 16.27 -16.32 7.11
N HIS A 14 14.94 -16.42 7.14
CA HIS A 14 14.03 -15.44 6.54
C HIS A 14 14.01 -14.09 7.29
N LEU A 15 14.38 -14.07 8.58
CA LEU A 15 14.51 -12.86 9.39
C LEU A 15 15.88 -12.19 9.22
N PHE A 16 16.85 -12.89 8.67
CA PHE A 16 18.22 -12.40 8.53
C PHE A 16 18.30 -11.19 7.59
N PHE A 17 17.64 -11.28 6.43
CA PHE A 17 17.59 -10.18 5.47
C PHE A 17 16.84 -8.95 6.03
N PRO A 18 15.60 -9.06 6.56
CA PRO A 18 14.92 -7.95 7.22
C PRO A 18 15.73 -7.32 8.36
N ARG A 19 16.44 -8.13 9.15
CA ARG A 19 17.23 -7.65 10.29
C ARG A 19 18.43 -6.84 9.84
N ILE A 20 19.17 -7.28 8.81
CA ILE A 20 20.31 -6.51 8.26
C ILE A 20 19.81 -5.19 7.66
N VAL A 21 18.78 -5.24 6.82
CA VAL A 21 18.21 -4.03 6.21
C VAL A 21 17.72 -3.07 7.30
N GLY A 22 17.07 -3.58 8.34
CA GLY A 22 16.63 -2.81 9.50
C GLY A 22 17.80 -2.11 10.20
N TRP A 23 18.90 -2.81 10.47
CA TRP A 23 20.10 -2.22 11.08
C TRP A 23 20.77 -1.17 10.19
N VAL A 24 20.86 -1.43 8.88
CA VAL A 24 21.41 -0.48 7.90
C VAL A 24 20.57 0.79 7.86
N LEU A 25 19.24 0.66 7.79
CA LEU A 25 18.32 1.80 7.82
C LEU A 25 18.39 2.57 9.14
N ALA A 26 18.47 1.88 10.27
CA ALA A 26 18.63 2.51 11.58
C ALA A 26 19.95 3.31 11.68
N GLY A 27 21.05 2.75 11.17
CA GLY A 27 22.33 3.44 11.09
C GLY A 27 22.28 4.67 10.20
N LEU A 28 21.73 4.55 8.99
CA LEU A 28 21.51 5.67 8.06
C LEU A 28 20.64 6.76 8.70
N PHE A 29 19.58 6.37 9.39
CA PHE A 29 18.71 7.29 10.11
C PHE A 29 19.45 8.04 11.23
N ALA A 30 20.27 7.34 12.02
CA ALA A 30 21.09 7.95 13.06
C ALA A 30 22.10 8.95 12.48
N VAL A 31 22.76 8.60 11.36
CA VAL A 31 23.67 9.50 10.64
C VAL A 31 22.92 10.73 10.11
N ALA A 32 21.76 10.53 9.49
CA ALA A 32 20.92 11.61 9.00
C ALA A 32 20.51 12.56 10.13
N LEU A 33 20.15 12.01 11.30
CA LEU A 33 19.81 12.79 12.49
C LEU A 33 21.00 13.59 13.01
N ALA A 34 22.21 13.00 13.04
CA ALA A 34 23.42 13.67 13.50
C ALA A 34 23.84 14.83 12.57
N VAL A 35 23.80 14.59 11.25
CA VAL A 35 24.21 15.55 10.22
C VAL A 35 23.20 16.70 10.10
N ARG A 36 21.89 16.39 10.07
CA ARG A 36 20.82 17.37 9.84
C ARG A 36 20.04 17.77 11.10
N ARG A 37 20.62 17.59 12.29
CA ARG A 37 19.94 17.84 13.59
C ARG A 37 19.23 19.18 13.68
N ARG A 38 19.81 20.26 13.13
CA ARG A 38 19.24 21.62 13.19
C ARG A 38 18.05 21.79 12.25
N GLU A 39 18.15 21.28 11.03
CA GLU A 39 17.04 21.28 10.07
C GLU A 39 15.87 20.44 10.60
N ILE A 40 16.17 19.27 11.16
CA ILE A 40 15.18 18.37 11.76
C ILE A 40 14.53 19.02 12.99
N ALA A 41 15.30 19.65 13.87
CA ALA A 41 14.77 20.36 15.03
C ALA A 41 13.89 21.56 14.65
N CYS A 42 14.28 22.33 13.62
CA CYS A 42 13.48 23.43 13.09
C CYS A 42 12.17 22.93 12.45
N ALA A 43 12.25 21.85 11.65
CA ALA A 43 11.09 21.18 11.08
C ALA A 43 10.15 20.61 12.16
N LEU A 44 10.70 20.05 13.25
CA LEU A 44 9.96 19.57 14.43
C LEU A 44 9.26 20.71 15.17
N GLY A 45 9.90 21.87 15.28
CA GLY A 45 9.31 23.08 15.87
C GLY A 45 8.12 23.60 15.07
N GLY A 46 8.23 23.61 13.74
CA GLY A 46 7.13 23.91 12.82
C GLY A 46 6.07 22.80 12.77
N LEU A 47 6.43 21.57 13.15
CA LEU A 47 5.56 20.39 13.04
C LEU A 47 4.33 20.48 13.91
N ARG A 48 4.38 21.13 15.09
CA ARG A 48 3.19 21.31 15.94
C ARG A 48 2.17 22.24 15.28
N ALA A 49 2.62 23.35 14.72
CA ALA A 49 1.77 24.28 13.98
C ALA A 49 1.26 23.63 12.67
N ALA A 50 2.14 22.92 11.95
CA ALA A 50 1.78 22.18 10.75
C ALA A 50 0.82 21.01 11.04
N CYS A 51 0.98 20.30 12.15
CA CYS A 51 0.12 19.20 12.58
C CYS A 51 -1.24 19.72 13.08
N GLY A 52 -1.28 20.86 13.77
CA GLY A 52 -2.52 21.56 14.12
C GLY A 52 -3.29 22.02 12.88
N ALA A 53 -2.59 22.65 11.93
CA ALA A 53 -3.17 23.07 10.65
C ALA A 53 -3.60 21.86 9.78
N ALA A 54 -2.81 20.78 9.78
CA ALA A 54 -3.14 19.55 9.07
C ALA A 54 -4.36 18.88 9.67
N ARG A 55 -4.46 18.80 11.01
CA ARG A 55 -5.62 18.22 11.72
C ARG A 55 -6.90 19.01 11.48
N ALA A 56 -6.81 20.34 11.37
CA ALA A 56 -7.95 21.19 11.01
C ALA A 56 -8.41 21.00 9.56
N ARG A 57 -7.51 20.58 8.66
CA ARG A 57 -7.80 20.28 7.24
C ARG A 57 -8.03 18.80 6.96
N PHE A 58 -7.88 17.93 7.96
CA PHE A 58 -7.90 16.49 7.77
C PHE A 58 -9.35 15.99 7.65
N ASP A 59 -9.68 15.43 6.50
CA ASP A 59 -11.00 14.83 6.25
C ASP A 59 -11.02 13.40 6.81
N PHE A 60 -11.33 13.29 8.11
CA PHE A 60 -11.41 12.01 8.82
C PHE A 60 -12.44 11.06 8.20
N ALA A 61 -13.50 11.58 7.59
CA ALA A 61 -14.53 10.77 6.96
C ALA A 61 -14.00 10.07 5.70
N ARG A 62 -13.26 10.80 4.83
CA ARG A 62 -12.61 10.19 3.67
C ARG A 62 -11.52 9.22 4.06
N PHE A 63 -10.70 9.59 5.05
CA PHE A 63 -9.65 8.71 5.54
C PHE A 63 -10.23 7.40 6.09
N GLY A 64 -11.20 7.48 6.99
CA GLY A 64 -11.88 6.32 7.55
C GLY A 64 -12.59 5.50 6.47
N GLY A 65 -13.28 6.16 5.54
CA GLY A 65 -13.90 5.51 4.39
C GLY A 65 -12.90 4.74 3.54
N THR A 66 -11.70 5.28 3.32
CA THR A 66 -10.64 4.61 2.55
C THR A 66 -10.12 3.37 3.26
N VAL A 67 -9.91 3.46 4.59
CA VAL A 67 -9.49 2.32 5.41
C VAL A 67 -10.53 1.21 5.37
N VAL A 68 -11.81 1.55 5.56
CA VAL A 68 -12.90 0.57 5.49
C VAL A 68 -12.95 -0.07 4.10
N LEU A 69 -12.86 0.74 3.04
CA LEU A 69 -12.89 0.26 1.67
C LEU A 69 -11.74 -0.71 1.38
N LEU A 70 -10.54 -0.42 1.91
CA LEU A 70 -9.37 -1.28 1.78
C LEU A 70 -9.58 -2.62 2.48
N VAL A 71 -10.08 -2.60 3.72
CA VAL A 71 -10.38 -3.84 4.46
C VAL A 71 -11.43 -4.68 3.72
N VAL A 72 -12.50 -4.04 3.25
CA VAL A 72 -13.55 -4.71 2.46
C VAL A 72 -12.97 -5.29 1.18
N TYR A 73 -12.09 -4.57 0.48
CA TYR A 73 -11.42 -5.06 -0.72
C TYR A 73 -10.61 -6.32 -0.45
N ILE A 74 -9.77 -6.32 0.59
CA ILE A 74 -8.93 -7.47 0.93
C ILE A 74 -9.79 -8.69 1.28
N VAL A 75 -10.80 -8.52 2.13
CA VAL A 75 -11.69 -9.61 2.54
C VAL A 75 -12.52 -10.13 1.38
N ALA A 76 -13.05 -9.25 0.54
CA ALA A 76 -13.82 -9.65 -0.64
C ALA A 76 -12.94 -10.40 -1.65
N MET A 77 -11.71 -9.95 -1.87
CA MET A 77 -10.77 -10.60 -2.77
C MET A 77 -10.47 -12.03 -2.32
N ASP A 78 -10.21 -12.24 -1.03
CA ASP A 78 -9.99 -13.57 -0.44
C ASP A 78 -11.17 -14.51 -0.71
N ARG A 79 -12.39 -14.08 -0.36
CA ARG A 79 -13.61 -14.90 -0.55
C ARG A 79 -13.95 -15.17 -2.01
N LEU A 80 -13.67 -14.23 -2.92
CA LEU A 80 -13.89 -14.46 -4.35
C LEU A 80 -12.83 -15.37 -4.96
N SER A 81 -11.63 -15.39 -4.38
CA SER A 81 -10.53 -16.26 -4.83
C SER A 81 -10.83 -17.73 -4.52
N ASP A 82 -11.58 -18.02 -3.46
CA ASP A 82 -12.10 -19.37 -3.18
C ASP A 82 -13.04 -19.88 -4.29
N VAL A 83 -13.79 -18.99 -4.94
CA VAL A 83 -14.75 -19.32 -6.02
C VAL A 83 -14.05 -19.40 -7.39
N TRP A 84 -13.06 -18.52 -7.63
CA TRP A 84 -12.30 -18.45 -8.88
C TRP A 84 -10.79 -18.62 -8.67
N PRO A 85 -10.34 -19.81 -8.23
CA PRO A 85 -8.96 -20.04 -7.83
C PRO A 85 -7.99 -19.83 -9.00
N ASN A 86 -6.90 -19.09 -8.77
CA ASN A 86 -5.76 -18.90 -9.67
C ASN A 86 -6.09 -18.30 -11.06
N THR A 87 -7.25 -17.67 -11.21
CA THR A 87 -7.63 -17.01 -12.47
C THR A 87 -7.30 -15.52 -12.48
N GLY A 88 -7.04 -14.92 -11.31
CA GLY A 88 -6.86 -13.47 -11.14
C GLY A 88 -8.12 -12.65 -11.45
N LEU A 89 -9.28 -13.29 -11.64
CA LEU A 89 -10.57 -12.63 -11.89
C LEU A 89 -11.13 -12.00 -10.61
N SER A 90 -10.94 -12.66 -9.47
CA SER A 90 -11.15 -12.15 -8.12
C SER A 90 -10.48 -10.77 -7.95
N PHE A 91 -9.18 -10.69 -8.23
CA PHE A 91 -8.42 -9.44 -8.24
C PHE A 91 -9.04 -8.38 -9.16
N LEU A 92 -9.37 -8.73 -10.41
CA LEU A 92 -9.89 -7.77 -11.39
C LEU A 92 -11.24 -7.18 -10.93
N VAL A 93 -12.21 -8.03 -10.60
CA VAL A 93 -13.56 -7.59 -10.21
C VAL A 93 -13.52 -6.76 -8.92
N CYS A 94 -12.80 -7.24 -7.91
CA CYS A 94 -12.63 -6.50 -6.64
C CYS A 94 -11.94 -5.16 -6.85
N SER A 95 -10.93 -5.09 -7.72
CA SER A 95 -10.19 -3.85 -7.97
C SER A 95 -11.02 -2.82 -8.73
N ILE A 96 -11.85 -3.26 -9.69
CA ILE A 96 -12.79 -2.37 -10.39
C ILE A 96 -13.81 -1.79 -9.40
N ALA A 97 -14.42 -2.64 -8.57
CA ALA A 97 -15.38 -2.21 -7.55
C ALA A 97 -14.74 -1.25 -6.53
N PHE A 98 -13.54 -1.58 -6.06
CA PHE A 98 -12.77 -0.76 -5.13
C PHE A 98 -12.42 0.61 -5.74
N MET A 99 -11.89 0.66 -6.96
CA MET A 99 -11.54 1.91 -7.63
C MET A 99 -12.77 2.79 -7.92
N ALA A 100 -13.90 2.17 -8.25
CA ALA A 100 -15.16 2.89 -8.46
C ALA A 100 -15.67 3.50 -7.15
N ALA A 101 -15.69 2.73 -6.06
CA ALA A 101 -16.12 3.20 -4.75
C ALA A 101 -15.15 4.25 -4.17
N LEU A 102 -13.84 4.10 -4.39
CA LEU A 102 -12.83 5.08 -4.00
C LEU A 102 -13.01 6.40 -4.77
N SER A 103 -13.27 6.31 -6.06
CA SER A 103 -13.57 7.49 -6.89
C SER A 103 -14.81 8.22 -6.38
N CYS A 104 -15.87 7.50 -6.03
CA CYS A 104 -17.08 8.08 -5.43
C CYS A 104 -16.84 8.71 -4.05
N LEU A 105 -15.93 8.15 -3.25
CA LEU A 105 -15.56 8.68 -1.93
C LEU A 105 -14.78 10.00 -2.05
N TYR A 106 -13.93 10.14 -3.07
CA TYR A 106 -13.08 11.31 -3.24
C TYR A 106 -13.70 12.41 -4.13
N LEU A 107 -14.60 12.08 -5.05
CA LEU A 107 -15.34 13.06 -5.85
C LEU A 107 -16.25 13.91 -4.96
N ARG A 108 -15.84 15.16 -4.73
CA ARG A 108 -16.61 16.15 -3.96
C ARG A 108 -17.83 16.66 -4.73
N GLU A 109 -17.71 16.75 -6.05
CA GLU A 109 -18.80 17.05 -6.98
C GLU A 109 -19.00 15.86 -7.91
N ARG A 110 -20.25 15.52 -8.21
CA ARG A 110 -20.63 14.34 -9.00
C ARG A 110 -21.28 14.69 -10.35
N PRO A 111 -20.66 15.53 -11.20
CA PRO A 111 -21.21 15.75 -12.53
C PRO A 111 -21.04 14.47 -13.38
N PRO A 112 -21.99 14.16 -14.27
CA PRO A 112 -22.03 12.91 -15.02
C PRO A 112 -20.75 12.67 -15.85
N ARG A 113 -20.14 13.75 -16.37
CA ARG A 113 -18.86 13.68 -17.10
C ARG A 113 -17.69 13.21 -16.22
N LYS A 114 -17.56 13.70 -14.99
CA LYS A 114 -16.47 13.26 -14.08
C LYS A 114 -16.71 11.82 -13.60
N LEU A 115 -17.97 11.45 -13.37
CA LEU A 115 -18.34 10.07 -13.03
C LEU A 115 -18.03 9.10 -14.18
N ALA A 116 -18.32 9.47 -15.43
CA ALA A 116 -18.00 8.63 -16.59
C ALA A 116 -16.49 8.39 -16.74
N VAL A 117 -15.67 9.44 -16.57
CA VAL A 117 -14.21 9.32 -16.61
C VAL A 117 -13.69 8.47 -15.44
N ALA A 118 -14.25 8.65 -14.24
CA ALA A 118 -13.89 7.85 -13.08
C ALA A 118 -14.26 6.37 -13.27
N ALA A 119 -15.43 6.07 -13.82
CA ALA A 119 -15.86 4.71 -14.13
C ALA A 119 -14.94 4.06 -15.18
N LEU A 120 -14.57 4.82 -16.21
CA LEU A 120 -13.63 4.36 -17.24
C LEU A 120 -12.26 4.02 -16.61
N LEU A 121 -11.72 4.91 -15.77
CA LEU A 121 -10.43 4.68 -15.11
C LEU A 121 -10.49 3.53 -14.10
N ALA A 122 -11.59 3.40 -13.37
CA ALA A 122 -11.81 2.31 -12.44
C ALA A 122 -11.83 0.95 -13.14
N ALA A 123 -12.20 0.88 -14.42
CA ALA A 123 -12.11 -0.33 -15.23
C ALA A 123 -10.73 -0.49 -15.91
N ALA A 124 -10.26 0.57 -16.58
CA ALA A 124 -9.08 0.51 -17.43
C ALA A 124 -7.79 0.27 -16.64
N ALA A 125 -7.61 0.91 -15.48
CA ALA A 125 -6.39 0.77 -14.70
C ALA A 125 -6.21 -0.66 -14.15
N PRO A 126 -7.21 -1.25 -13.45
CA PRO A 126 -7.12 -2.66 -13.03
C PRO A 126 -6.96 -3.64 -14.19
N LEU A 127 -7.62 -3.37 -15.33
CA LEU A 127 -7.50 -4.22 -16.52
C LEU A 127 -6.07 -4.23 -17.08
N MET A 128 -5.42 -3.05 -17.16
CA MET A 128 -4.02 -2.98 -17.59
C MET A 128 -3.09 -3.70 -16.63
N VAL A 129 -3.30 -3.54 -15.33
CA VAL A 129 -2.48 -4.21 -14.30
C VAL A 129 -2.65 -5.72 -14.36
N TRP A 130 -3.89 -6.20 -14.44
CA TRP A 130 -4.20 -7.62 -14.60
C TRP A 130 -3.57 -8.18 -15.88
N TYR A 131 -3.69 -7.47 -17.01
CA TYR A 131 -3.07 -7.88 -18.26
C TYR A 131 -1.54 -7.96 -18.15
N ALA A 132 -0.90 -6.94 -17.58
CA ALA A 132 0.54 -6.96 -17.37
C ALA A 132 0.96 -8.14 -16.48
N LEU A 133 0.31 -8.34 -15.33
CA LEU A 133 0.70 -9.40 -14.41
C LEU A 133 0.44 -10.81 -15.00
N ALA A 134 -0.72 -11.02 -15.61
CA ALA A 134 -1.12 -12.33 -16.14
C ALA A 134 -0.40 -12.68 -17.45
N LYS A 135 -0.17 -11.71 -18.36
CA LYS A 135 0.38 -11.97 -19.70
C LYS A 135 1.84 -11.57 -19.86
N LEU A 136 2.31 -10.52 -19.18
CA LEU A 136 3.70 -10.08 -19.28
C LEU A 136 4.60 -10.80 -18.27
N PHE A 137 4.09 -11.03 -17.06
CA PHE A 137 4.87 -11.63 -15.96
C PHE A 137 4.48 -13.08 -15.62
N PHE A 138 3.46 -13.64 -16.27
CA PHE A 138 2.95 -15.00 -16.01
C PHE A 138 2.69 -15.29 -14.52
N LEU A 139 2.34 -14.25 -13.75
CA LEU A 139 2.03 -14.36 -12.34
C LEU A 139 0.55 -14.71 -12.19
N THR A 140 0.27 -15.87 -11.60
CA THR A 140 -1.07 -16.20 -11.09
C THR A 140 -1.30 -15.37 -9.85
N LEU A 141 -2.10 -14.33 -9.98
CA LEU A 141 -2.63 -13.62 -8.82
C LEU A 141 -3.71 -14.48 -8.16
N PRO A 142 -3.84 -14.40 -6.82
CA PRO A 142 -5.00 -14.96 -6.11
C PRO A 142 -6.31 -14.42 -6.71
#